data_AF-A0A964Q0E2-F1
#
_entry.id   AF-A0A964Q0E2-F1
#
_cell.length_a   1.000
_cell.length_b   1.000
_cell.length_c   1.000
_cell.angle_alpha   90.00
_cell.angle_beta   90.00
_cell.angle_gamma   90.00
#
_symmetry.space_group_name_H-M   'P 1'
#
loop_
_entity.id
_entity.type
_entity.pdbx_description
1 polymer ?
#
loop_
_entity_poly.entity_id
_entity_poly.type
_entity_poly.pdbx_seq_one_letter_code
_entity_poly.pdbx_strand_id
1 'polypeptide(L)'
;MKKSRFTEEQIIGILREADAGAEIRELSRQHGITEQTFYRWRNKYGGMDVSEARRLQQLEEDTRGRRKALTDLLNVAVTTCAVVSLRTWPPHVCRELLRLWPAPARR
;
A
#
# COMPACT_ATOMS: atom_id res chain seq x y z
N MET A 1 4.60 2.41 7.04
CA MET A 1 4.11 3.15 8.24
C MET A 1 4.21 2.24 9.45
N LYS A 2 4.69 2.74 10.59
CA LYS A 2 4.58 1.99 11.86
C LYS A 2 3.09 1.71 12.12
N LYS A 3 2.76 0.51 12.61
CA LYS A 3 1.39 0.16 13.02
C LYS A 3 0.92 1.19 14.05
N SER A 4 -0.13 1.94 13.71
CA SER A 4 -0.79 2.83 14.67
C SER A 4 -1.35 1.99 15.80
N ARG A 5 -1.26 2.48 17.04
CA ARG A 5 -1.91 1.85 18.21
C ARG A 5 -3.44 1.91 18.10
N PHE A 6 -3.96 2.88 17.33
CA PHE A 6 -5.37 3.09 17.08
C PHE A 6 -5.78 2.49 15.75
N THR A 7 -6.91 1.79 15.74
CA THR A 7 -7.60 1.34 14.52
C THR A 7 -8.18 2.53 13.78
N GLU A 8 -8.43 2.38 12.48
CA GLU A 8 -8.99 3.47 11.68
C GLU A 8 -10.43 3.81 12.11
N GLU A 9 -11.21 2.80 12.52
CA GLU A 9 -12.53 3.01 13.10
C GLU A 9 -12.48 3.89 14.36
N GLN A 10 -11.51 3.64 15.25
CA GLN A 10 -11.33 4.45 16.46
C GLN A 10 -10.94 5.88 16.09
N ILE A 11 -10.07 6.07 15.10
CA ILE A 11 -9.66 7.40 14.65
C ILE A 11 -10.85 8.18 14.09
N ILE A 12 -11.67 7.54 13.24
CA ILE A 12 -12.83 8.20 12.64
C ILE A 12 -13.91 8.49 13.69
N GLY A 13 -14.10 7.61 14.69
CA GLY A 13 -14.99 7.87 15.83
C GLY A 13 -14.61 9.15 16.59
N ILE A 14 -13.32 9.29 16.94
CA ILE A 14 -12.80 10.47 17.65
C ILE A 14 -12.96 11.74 16.81
N LEU A 15 -12.72 11.67 15.49
CA LEU A 15 -12.91 12.81 14.59
C LEU A 15 -14.39 13.23 14.52
N ARG A 16 -15.33 12.29 14.53
CA ARG A 16 -16.77 12.59 14.56
C ARG A 16 -17.20 13.23 15.86
N GLU A 17 -16.67 12.80 17.00
CA GLU A 17 -16.95 13.44 18.29
C GLU A 17 -16.51 14.91 18.30
N ALA A 18 -15.36 15.21 17.67
CA ALA A 18 -14.91 16.59 17.50
C ALA A 18 -15.79 17.39 16.51
N ASP A 19 -16.23 16.78 15.41
CA ASP A 19 -17.14 17.43 14.46
C ASP A 19 -18.55 17.63 15.04
N ALA A 20 -18.96 16.83 16.03
CA ALA A 20 -20.19 17.00 16.82
C ALA A 20 -20.09 18.13 17.87
N GLY A 21 -18.94 18.80 17.98
CA GLY A 21 -18.74 19.98 18.83
C GLY A 21 -17.93 19.73 20.11
N ALA A 22 -17.34 18.54 20.30
CA ALA A 22 -16.46 18.29 21.44
C ALA A 22 -15.14 19.07 21.33
N GLU A 23 -14.63 19.57 22.45
CA GLU A 23 -13.37 20.32 22.50
C GLU A 23 -12.18 19.38 22.27
N ILE A 24 -11.34 19.71 21.28
CA ILE A 24 -10.18 18.89 20.87
C ILE A 24 -9.21 18.64 22.04
N ARG A 25 -9.10 19.59 22.97
CA ARG A 25 -8.29 19.47 24.20
C ARG A 25 -8.77 18.36 25.12
N GLU A 26 -10.08 18.28 25.34
CA GLU A 26 -10.63 17.26 26.21
C GLU A 26 -10.60 15.88 25.53
N LEU A 27 -10.89 15.81 24.23
CA LEU A 27 -10.71 14.58 23.45
C LEU A 27 -9.28 14.06 23.48
N SER A 28 -8.30 14.97 23.38
CA SER A 28 -6.88 14.63 23.48
C SER A 28 -6.55 14.00 24.83
N ARG A 29 -7.15 14.53 25.90
CA ARG A 29 -6.97 14.03 27.27
C ARG A 29 -7.68 12.68 27.50
N GLN A 30 -8.89 12.51 26.98
CA GLN A 30 -9.71 11.31 27.13
C GLN A 30 -9.13 10.11 26.37
N HIS A 31 -8.68 10.32 25.12
CA HIS A 31 -8.12 9.26 24.29
C HIS A 31 -6.61 9.08 24.42
N GLY A 32 -5.96 9.91 25.25
CA GLY A 32 -4.50 9.86 25.46
C GLY A 32 -3.71 10.18 24.19
N ILE A 33 -4.22 11.10 23.37
CA ILE A 33 -3.60 11.54 22.12
C ILE A 33 -3.14 13.00 22.26
N THR A 34 -2.15 13.39 21.46
CA THR A 34 -1.76 14.80 21.36
C THR A 34 -2.63 15.52 20.34
N GLU A 35 -2.88 16.81 20.53
CA GLU A 35 -3.60 17.64 19.55
C GLU A 35 -2.97 17.54 18.14
N GLN A 36 -1.64 17.47 18.08
CA GLN A 36 -0.90 17.28 16.84
C GLN A 36 -1.29 15.98 16.11
N THR A 37 -1.50 14.90 16.87
CA THR A 37 -1.94 13.61 16.33
C THR A 37 -3.37 13.72 15.80
N PHE A 38 -4.25 14.41 16.54
CA PHE A 38 -5.63 14.68 16.12
C PHE A 38 -5.68 15.44 14.79
N TYR A 39 -4.95 16.55 14.64
CA TYR A 39 -4.93 17.30 13.37
C TYR A 39 -4.33 16.48 12.22
N ARG A 40 -3.33 15.63 12.51
CA ARG A 40 -2.75 14.73 11.52
C ARG A 40 -3.75 13.68 11.04
N TRP A 41 -4.60 13.18 11.94
CA TRP A 41 -5.72 12.32 11.59
C TRP A 41 -6.80 13.09 10.83
N ARG A 42 -7.12 14.32 11.21
CA ARG A 42 -8.09 15.16 10.50
C ARG A 42 -7.65 15.45 9.07
N ASN A 43 -6.36 15.65 8.81
CA ASN A 43 -5.86 15.82 7.44
C ASN A 43 -5.90 14.53 6.62
N LYS A 44 -5.79 13.36 7.27
CA LYS A 44 -5.78 12.06 6.60
C LYS A 44 -7.18 11.47 6.40
N TYR A 45 -8.07 11.68 7.37
CA TYR A 45 -9.39 11.06 7.47
C TYR A 45 -10.55 12.08 7.54
N GLY A 46 -10.27 13.37 7.64
CA GLY A 46 -11.30 14.41 7.67
C GLY A 46 -12.08 14.46 6.37
N GLY A 47 -13.41 14.44 6.48
CA GLY A 47 -14.32 14.36 5.34
C GLY A 47 -14.56 12.95 4.80
N MET A 48 -13.92 11.90 5.35
CA MET A 48 -14.24 10.51 5.02
C MET A 48 -15.23 9.91 6.02
N ASP A 49 -16.28 9.30 5.49
CA ASP A 49 -17.16 8.44 6.27
C ASP A 49 -16.49 7.07 6.54
N VAL A 50 -16.85 6.38 7.63
CA VAL A 50 -16.30 5.05 7.98
C VAL A 50 -16.45 4.05 6.83
N SER A 51 -17.51 4.20 6.02
CA SER A 51 -17.74 3.40 4.82
C SER A 51 -16.76 3.71 3.67
N GLU A 52 -16.41 4.99 3.48
CA GLU A 52 -15.47 5.46 2.46
C GLU A 52 -14.03 5.01 2.77
N ALA A 53 -13.64 5.06 4.05
CA ALA A 53 -12.33 4.61 4.51
C ALA A 53 -12.14 3.09 4.28
N ARG A 54 -13.17 2.28 4.57
CA ARG A 54 -13.15 0.83 4.29
C ARG A 54 -13.09 0.52 2.80
N ARG A 55 -13.84 1.27 1.98
CA ARG A 55 -13.83 1.10 0.52
C ARG A 55 -12.45 1.42 -0.06
N LEU A 56 -11.79 2.46 0.43
CA LEU A 56 -10.43 2.81 -0.01
C LEU A 56 -9.41 1.74 0.37
N GLN A 57 -9.45 1.20 1.59
CA GLN A 57 -8.58 0.08 1.97
C GLN A 57 -8.77 -1.13 1.07
N GLN A 58 -10.02 -1.52 0.81
CA GLN A 58 -10.31 -2.65 -0.08
C GLN A 58 -9.75 -2.40 -1.50
N LEU A 59 -9.92 -1.19 -2.04
CA LEU A 59 -9.38 -0.83 -3.34
C LEU A 59 -7.85 -0.82 -3.37
N GLU A 60 -7.20 -0.39 -2.30
CA GLU A 60 -5.73 -0.43 -2.16
C GLU A 60 -5.21 -1.86 -2.06
N GLU A 61 -5.86 -2.72 -1.29
CA GLU A 61 -5.54 -4.15 -1.18
C GLU A 61 -5.72 -4.88 -2.50
N ASP A 62 -6.82 -4.64 -3.20
CA ASP A 62 -7.08 -5.19 -4.53
C ASP A 62 -6.02 -4.72 -5.53
N THR A 63 -5.63 -3.44 -5.49
CA THR A 63 -4.59 -2.89 -6.36
C THR A 63 -3.22 -3.51 -6.06
N ARG A 64 -2.91 -3.72 -4.78
CA ARG A 64 -1.68 -4.39 -4.35
C ARG A 64 -1.66 -5.86 -4.78
N GLY A 65 -2.78 -6.56 -4.64
CA GLY A 65 -2.96 -7.94 -5.08
C GLY A 65 -2.75 -8.08 -6.58
N ARG A 66 -3.41 -7.23 -7.39
CA ARG A 66 -3.26 -7.20 -8.85
C ARG A 66 -1.82 -6.90 -9.28
N ARG A 67 -1.14 -5.94 -8.64
CA ARG A 67 0.27 -5.64 -8.92
C ARG A 67 1.19 -6.82 -8.60
N LYS A 68 0.97 -7.50 -7.47
CA LYS A 68 1.74 -8.69 -7.10
C LYS A 68 1.54 -9.82 -8.11
N ALA A 69 0.29 -10.10 -8.49
CA ALA A 69 -0.02 -11.10 -9.50
C ALA A 69 0.64 -10.78 -10.85
N LEU A 70 0.67 -9.50 -11.26
CA LEU A 70 1.38 -9.08 -12.47
C LEU A 70 2.90 -9.32 -12.36
N THR A 71 3.51 -8.98 -11.22
CA THR A 71 4.93 -9.26 -10.98
C THR A 71 5.22 -10.76 -11.00
N ASP A 72 4.38 -11.58 -10.39
CA ASP A 72 4.53 -13.03 -10.36
C ASP A 72 4.41 -13.62 -11.78
N LEU A 73 3.46 -13.15 -12.59
CA LEU A 73 3.31 -13.55 -14.00
C LEU A 73 4.52 -13.15 -14.85
N LEU A 74 5.02 -11.92 -14.68
CA LEU A 74 6.24 -11.46 -15.36
C LEU A 74 7.45 -12.32 -14.97
N ASN A 75 7.62 -12.64 -13.69
CA ASN A 75 8.72 -13.49 -13.22
C ASN A 75 8.67 -14.91 -13.81
N VAL A 76 7.47 -15.48 -13.92
CA VAL A 76 7.27 -16.77 -14.59
C VAL A 76 7.66 -16.66 -16.06
N ALA A 77 7.15 -15.66 -16.79
CA ALA A 77 7.49 -15.45 -18.20
C ALA A 77 9.00 -15.31 -18.42
N VAL A 78 9.70 -14.54 -17.57
CA VAL A 78 11.16 -14.38 -17.62
C VAL A 78 11.87 -15.70 -17.38
N THR A 79 11.43 -16.47 -16.39
CA THR A 79 12.02 -17.76 -16.05
C THR A 79 11.78 -18.77 -17.16
N THR A 80 10.59 -18.81 -17.74
CA THR A 80 10.27 -19.66 -18.89
C THR A 80 11.09 -19.27 -20.12
N CYS A 81 11.23 -17.98 -20.43
CA CYS A 81 12.10 -17.52 -21.52
C CYS A 81 13.56 -17.92 -21.30
N ALA A 82 14.07 -17.81 -20.07
CA ALA A 82 15.43 -18.25 -19.74
C ALA A 82 15.61 -19.77 -19.89
N VAL A 83 14.66 -20.56 -19.39
CA VAL A 83 14.68 -22.03 -19.50
C VAL A 83 14.56 -22.49 -20.96
N VAL A 84 13.67 -21.87 -21.74
CA VAL A 84 13.50 -22.18 -23.17
C VAL A 84 14.77 -21.79 -23.93
N SER A 85 15.30 -20.59 -23.73
CA SER A 85 16.53 -20.14 -24.40
C SER A 85 17.70 -21.07 -24.09
N LEU A 86 17.91 -21.47 -22.83
CA LEU A 86 19.00 -22.37 -22.43
C LEU A 86 18.87 -23.79 -23.00
N ARG A 87 17.66 -24.24 -23.34
CA ARG A 87 17.40 -25.61 -23.79
C ARG A 87 17.29 -25.74 -25.32
N THR A 88 17.07 -24.64 -26.03
CA THR A 88 16.85 -24.66 -27.49
C THR A 88 17.85 -23.84 -28.30
N TRP A 89 18.56 -22.87 -27.71
CA TRP A 89 19.40 -21.93 -28.45
C TRP A 89 20.91 -22.11 -28.16
N PRO A 90 21.79 -21.87 -29.15
CA PRO A 90 23.24 -21.95 -28.95
C PRO A 90 23.76 -20.99 -27.86
N PRO A 91 24.82 -21.35 -27.11
CA PRO A 91 25.30 -20.57 -25.96
C PRO A 91 25.67 -19.10 -26.26
N HIS A 92 26.07 -18.79 -27.49
CA HIS A 92 26.42 -17.43 -27.91
C HIS A 92 25.17 -16.54 -28.04
N VAL A 93 24.05 -17.08 -28.53
CA VAL A 93 22.80 -16.32 -28.70
C VAL A 93 22.12 -16.07 -27.35
N CYS A 94 22.15 -17.06 -26.43
CA CYS A 94 21.68 -16.86 -25.06
C CYS A 94 22.46 -15.76 -24.33
N ARG A 95 23.77 -15.68 -24.55
CA ARG A 95 24.65 -14.66 -23.96
C ARG A 95 24.34 -13.25 -24.49
N GLU A 96 23.92 -13.15 -25.74
CA GLU A 96 23.55 -11.89 -26.38
C GLU A 96 22.16 -11.41 -25.98
N LEU A 97 21.19 -12.31 -25.89
CA LEU A 97 19.84 -12.02 -25.36
C LEU A 97 19.87 -11.56 -23.90
N LEU A 98 20.70 -12.19 -23.05
CA LEU A 98 20.90 -11.75 -21.66
C LEU A 98 21.54 -10.35 -21.56
N ARG A 99 22.31 -9.91 -22.57
CA ARG A 99 22.88 -8.55 -22.64
C ARG A 99 21.84 -7.51 -23.07
N LEU A 100 20.91 -7.90 -23.93
CA LEU A 100 19.83 -7.04 -24.42
C LEU A 100 18.63 -6.99 -23.46
N TRP A 101 18.56 -7.89 -22.48
CA TRP A 101 17.49 -7.92 -21.50
C TRP A 101 17.59 -6.70 -20.57
N PRO A 102 16.54 -5.85 -20.46
CA PRO A 102 16.53 -4.74 -19.53
C PRO A 102 16.57 -5.29 -18.11
N ALA A 103 17.68 -5.07 -17.41
CA ALA A 103 17.82 -5.43 -16.01
C ALA A 103 16.62 -4.87 -15.23
N PRO A 104 15.92 -5.67 -14.41
CA PRO A 104 14.81 -5.17 -13.61
C PRO A 104 15.35 -4.00 -12.77
N ALA A 105 14.76 -2.82 -12.94
CA ALA A 105 15.11 -1.63 -12.20
C ALA A 105 15.04 -1.96 -10.70
N ARG A 106 16.20 -2.15 -10.07
CA ARG A 106 16.30 -2.34 -8.62
C ARG A 106 15.80 -1.04 -7.98
N ARG A 107 14.60 -1.07 -7.42
CA ARG A 107 14.12 -0.11 -6.43
C ARG A 107 14.10 -0.78 -5.08
#